data_AF-A0A9X8EB08-F1
#
_entry.id   AF-A0A9X8EB08-F1
#
_cell.length_a   1.000
_cell.length_b   1.000
_cell.length_c   1.000
_cell.angle_alpha   90.00
_cell.angle_beta   90.00
_cell.angle_gamma   90.00
#
_symmetry.space_group_name_H-M   'P 1'
#
loop_
_entity.id
_entity.type
_entity.pdbx_description
1 polymer ?
#
loop_
_entity_poly.entity_id
_entity_poly.type
_entity_poly.pdbx_seq_one_letter_code
_entity_poly.pdbx_strand_id
1 'polypeptide(L)' 'MKEVRESLPIYSWKKNILDSLRTHRVLILVGETGSGTTTQLPQYILESHMTAPHKRIAVTQPRRVAAITVAQRVAAEMN' A
#
# COMPACT_ATOMS: atom_id res chain seq x y z
N MET A 1 7.63 -10.21 11.17
CA MET A 1 6.80 -9.44 10.21
C MET A 1 7.57 -8.35 9.48
N LYS A 2 8.39 -7.54 10.18
CA LYS A 2 9.24 -6.53 9.54
C LYS A 2 10.15 -7.12 8.44
N GLU A 3 10.80 -8.24 8.70
CA GLU A 3 11.64 -8.95 7.71
C GLU A 3 10.87 -9.35 6.44
N VAL A 4 9.62 -9.83 6.58
CA VAL A 4 8.76 -10.18 5.44
C VAL A 4 8.37 -8.93 4.65
N ARG A 5 8.10 -7.82 5.34
CA ARG A 5 7.74 -6.56 4.69
C ARG A 5 8.91 -5.99 3.90
N GLU A 6 10.12 -6.08 4.44
CA GLU A 6 11.36 -5.60 3.83
C GLU A 6 11.82 -6.49 2.67
N SER A 7 11.42 -7.77 2.66
CA SER A 7 11.73 -8.70 1.55
C SER A 7 10.81 -8.54 0.33
N LEU A 8 9.67 -7.85 0.47
CA LEU A 8 8.75 -7.61 -0.66
C LEU A 8 9.38 -6.66 -1.69
N PRO A 9 9.29 -6.96 -3.00
CA PRO A 9 9.86 -6.12 -4.05
C PRO A 9 9.47 -4.64 -3.99
N ILE A 10 8.26 -4.32 -3.56
CA ILE A 10 7.80 -2.91 -3.44
C ILE A 10 8.56 -2.11 -2.37
N TYR A 11 9.22 -2.77 -1.40
CA TYR A 11 9.87 -2.10 -0.29
C TYR A 11 10.99 -1.16 -0.76
N SER A 12 11.83 -1.59 -1.71
CA SER A 12 12.90 -0.78 -2.28
C SER A 12 12.40 0.47 -3.01
N TRP A 13 11.13 0.46 -3.45
CA TRP A 13 10.48 1.57 -4.13
C TRP A 13 9.71 2.52 -3.20
N LYS A 14 9.59 2.19 -1.89
CA LYS A 14 8.77 2.95 -0.93
C LYS A 14 9.00 4.46 -1.01
N LYS A 15 10.27 4.89 -0.95
CA LYS A 15 10.63 6.31 -0.98
C LYS A 15 10.22 6.97 -2.31
N ASN A 16 10.59 6.35 -3.43
CA ASN A 16 10.30 6.88 -4.77
C ASN A 16 8.78 7.02 -5.02
N ILE A 17 7.99 6.05 -4.56
CA ILE A 17 6.53 6.09 -4.65
C ILE A 17 5.96 7.27 -3.84
N LEU A 18 6.38 7.43 -2.58
CA LEU A 18 5.90 8.51 -1.72
C LEU A 18 6.29 9.90 -2.25
N ASP A 19 7.52 10.05 -2.72
CA ASP A 19 7.99 11.31 -3.33
C ASP A 19 7.21 11.64 -4.61
N SER A 20 6.90 10.62 -5.41
CA SER A 20 6.08 10.76 -6.62
C SER A 20 4.63 11.18 -6.28
N LEU A 21 4.03 10.60 -5.23
CA LEU A 21 2.68 10.98 -4.78
C LEU A 21 2.59 12.40 -4.24
N ARG A 22 3.69 12.98 -3.74
CA ARG A 22 3.73 14.39 -3.29
C ARG A 22 3.69 15.37 -4.45
N THR A 23 4.21 14.97 -5.60
CA THR A 23 4.40 15.84 -6.78
C THR A 23 3.35 15.59 -7.85
N HIS A 24 2.77 14.40 -7.90
CA HIS A 24 1.79 13.98 -8.91
C HIS A 24 0.46 13.63 -8.26
N ARG A 25 -0.64 14.17 -8.81
CA ARG A 25 -2.00 13.85 -8.35
C ARG A 25 -2.43 12.42 -8.70
N VAL A 26 -1.83 11.84 -9.74
CA VAL A 26 -2.12 10.49 -10.23
C VAL A 26 -0.80 9.78 -10.47
N LEU A 27 -0.69 8.57 -9.95
CA LEU A 27 0.46 7.69 -10.13
C LEU A 27 -0.02 6.33 -10.64
N ILE A 28 0.58 5.83 -11.71
CA ILE A 28 0.34 4.49 -12.24
C ILE A 28 1.47 3.60 -11.74
N LEU A 29 1.12 2.55 -10.99
CA LEU A 29 2.07 1.56 -10.49
C LEU A 29 1.81 0.23 -11.18
N VAL A 30 2.88 -0.35 -11.73
CA VAL A 30 2.87 -1.68 -12.33
C VAL A 30 3.77 -2.57 -11.50
N GLY A 31 3.22 -3.69 -11.03
CA GLY A 31 3.95 -4.68 -10.25
C GLY A 31 3.30 -6.04 -10.42
N GLU A 32 4.12 -7.09 -10.39
CA GLU A 32 3.63 -8.46 -10.50
C GLU A 32 2.84 -8.88 -9.26
N THR A 33 2.00 -9.91 -9.40
CA THR A 33 1.30 -10.49 -8.24
C THR A 33 2.33 -11.03 -7.24
N GLY A 34 2.17 -10.69 -5.96
CA GLY A 34 3.13 -11.07 -4.91
C GLY A 34 4.21 -10.01 -4.63
N SER A 35 4.32 -8.96 -5.44
CA SER A 35 5.27 -7.85 -5.22
C SER A 35 4.98 -7.00 -3.97
N GLY A 36 3.77 -7.12 -3.41
CA GLY A 36 3.32 -6.39 -2.22
C GLY A 36 2.52 -5.12 -2.52
N THR A 37 2.19 -4.80 -3.77
CA THR A 37 1.51 -3.54 -4.13
C THR A 37 0.19 -3.33 -3.38
N THR A 38 -0.70 -4.31 -3.41
CA THR A 38 -2.04 -4.17 -2.84
C THR A 38 -2.04 -4.16 -1.30
N THR A 39 -1.06 -4.78 -0.65
CA THR A 39 -0.99 -4.88 0.82
C THR A 39 -0.14 -3.76 1.44
N GLN A 40 0.99 -3.39 0.82
CA GLN A 40 1.94 -2.45 1.41
C GLN A 40 1.69 -0.99 1.08
N LEU A 41 1.24 -0.69 -0.14
CA LEU A 41 1.07 0.71 -0.58
C LEU A 41 0.12 1.52 0.31
N PRO A 42 -1.07 1.01 0.72
CA PRO A 42 -1.97 1.75 1.61
C PRO A 42 -1.32 2.06 2.96
N GLN A 43 -0.51 1.13 3.48
CA GLN A 43 0.20 1.29 4.75
C GLN A 43 1.28 2.37 4.62
N TYR A 44 2.06 2.37 3.52
CA TYR A 44 3.07 3.42 3.29
C TYR A 44 2.46 4.82 3.22
N ILE A 45 1.31 4.96 2.53
CA ILE A 45 0.62 6.25 2.42
C ILE A 45 0.13 6.70 3.79
N LEU A 46 -0.47 5.80 4.58
CA LEU A 46 -0.95 6.10 5.93
C LEU A 46 0.21 6.52 6.84
N GLU A 47 1.30 5.75 6.86
CA GLU A 47 2.51 6.03 7.62
C GLU A 47 3.20 7.33 7.22
N SER A 48 3.09 7.74 5.94
CA SER A 48 3.73 8.95 5.43
C SER A 48 3.03 10.26 5.85
N HIS A 49 1.87 10.16 6.51
CA HIS A 49 1.07 11.30 6.97
C HIS A 49 0.66 12.24 5.83
N MET A 50 0.59 11.71 4.61
CA MET A 50 0.16 12.45 3.41
C MET A 50 -1.36 12.64 3.36
N THR A 51 -2.12 11.89 4.15
CA THR A 51 -3.58 12.05 4.25
C THR A 51 -3.93 13.15 5.23
N ALA A 52 -4.77 14.09 4.81
CA ALA A 52 -5.33 15.10 5.70
C ALA A 52 -6.07 14.45 6.90
N PRO A 53 -6.16 15.15 8.06
CA PRO A 53 -6.90 14.65 9.22
C PRO A 53 -8.31 14.18 8.83
N HIS A 54 -8.73 13.05 9.42
CA HIS A 54 -10.04 12.43 9.18
C HIS A 54 -10.33 11.95 7.75
N LYS A 55 -9.33 11.92 6.85
CA LYS A 55 -9.44 11.24 5.56
C LYS A 55 -9.11 9.76 5.68
N ARG A 56 -9.65 8.96 4.75
CA ARG A 56 -9.44 7.52 4.65
C ARG A 56 -8.80 7.18 3.31
N ILE A 57 -8.01 6.11 3.30
CA ILE A 57 -7.49 5.51 2.08
C ILE A 57 -8.51 4.46 1.62
N ALA A 58 -8.98 4.57 0.38
CA ALA A 58 -9.85 3.60 -0.23
C ALA A 58 -9.04 2.70 -1.18
N VAL A 59 -9.10 1.39 -0.96
CA VAL A 59 -8.51 0.39 -1.85
C VAL A 59 -9.66 -0.40 -2.47
N THR A 60 -9.78 -0.34 -3.79
CA THR A 60 -10.81 -1.07 -4.53
C THR A 60 -10.23 -2.38 -5.05
N GLN A 61 -11.07 -3.41 -5.14
CA GLN A 61 -10.73 -4.72 -5.70
C GLN A 61 -11.88 -5.18 -6.60
N PRO A 62 -11.60 -5.85 -7.74
CA PRO A 62 -12.64 -6.27 -8.68
C PRO A 62 -13.50 -7.42 -8.13
N ARG A 63 -13.05 -8.13 -7.09
CA ARG A 63 -13.74 -9.27 -6.49
C ARG A 63 -13.93 -9.06 -4.99
N ARG A 64 -15.13 -9.37 -4.49
CA ARG A 64 -15.47 -9.27 -3.06
C ARG A 64 -14.52 -10.06 -2.16
N VAL A 65 -14.18 -11.29 -2.55
CA VAL A 65 -13.26 -12.14 -1.78
C VAL A 65 -11.88 -11.48 -1.67
N ALA A 66 -11.36 -10.92 -2.76
CA ALA A 66 -10.07 -10.22 -2.75
C ALA A 66 -10.10 -8.99 -1.82
N ALA A 67 -11.18 -8.21 -1.83
CA ALA A 67 -11.33 -7.08 -0.91
C ALA A 67 -11.26 -7.50 0.56
N ILE A 68 -11.97 -8.57 0.93
CA ILE A 68 -11.99 -9.11 2.30
C ILE A 68 -10.62 -9.63 2.70
N THR A 69 -10.00 -10.48 1.86
CA THR A 69 -8.70 -11.09 2.17
C THR A 69 -7.59 -10.05 2.27
N VAL A 70 -7.56 -9.04 1.38
CA VAL A 70 -6.60 -7.93 1.46
C VAL A 70 -6.79 -7.15 2.75
N ALA A 71 -8.03 -6.80 3.11
CA ALA A 71 -8.31 -6.06 4.33
C ALA A 71 -7.85 -6.82 5.60
N GLN A 72 -8.14 -8.13 5.67
CA GLN A 72 -7.68 -8.99 6.75
C GLN A 72 -6.15 -9.07 6.81
N ARG A 73 -5.49 -9.21 5.64
CA ARG A 73 -4.04 -9.27 5.56
C ARG A 73 -3.38 -7.98 6.03
N VAL A 74 -3.89 -6.82 5.58
CA VAL A 74 -3.39 -5.51 6.00
C VAL A 74 -3.60 -5.29 7.50
N ALA A 75 -4.77 -5.66 8.03
CA ALA A 75 -5.04 -5.57 9.46
C ALA A 75 -4.06 -6.43 10.29
N ALA A 76 -3.76 -7.64 9.84
CA ALA A 76 -2.78 -8.50 10.48
C ALA A 76 -1.36 -7.94 10.38
N GLU A 77 -0.99 -7.28 9.28
CA GLU A 77 0.34 -6.68 9.04
C GLU A 77 0.61 -5.40 9.84
N MET A 78 -0.43 -4.68 10.24
CA MET A 78 -0.36 -3.41 10.98
C MET A 78 -0.40 -3.56 12.50
N ASN A 79 -0.69 -4.76 13.01
CA ASN A 79 -0.72 -5.09 14.43
C ASN A 79 0.65 -5.61 14.90
#